data_AF-A0A0C9UA34-F1
#
_entry.id   AF-A0A0C9UA34-F1
#
_cell.length_a   1.000
_cell.length_b   1.000
_cell.length_c   1.000
_cell.angle_alpha   90.00
_cell.angle_beta   90.00
_cell.angle_gamma   90.00
#
_symmetry.space_group_name_H-M   'P 1'
#
loop_
_entity.id
_entity.type
_entity.pdbx_description
1 polymer ?
#
loop_
_entity_poly.entity_id
_entity_poly.type
_entity_poly.pdbx_seq_one_letter_code
_entity_poly.pdbx_strand_id
1 'polypeptide(L)'
;MLDAHDPSRRVCPDFTSEEFANDRRDLTSAECTNAAAAKLLERVWKVNHRSDVAKWQQHREDESIKVVEAMRLQAEQQAESRKAAETEAEETQILAPYAQRKLDKGSYVEMWYFTDEGIVEVTKTASQAEDESMHPIIDPITKVTAWVPAAVKRAPGSMFKDDEELTMEQISIASPRMLLAMEAAAWPEERVNMMVNIWGKLLSHKKRSSANALDVKSLIVYQAEQHRKWHLAIATPRGAWNIGIISEEVLKGVSDEVYQKDREKKDKELRAKVSLFKPIPSTSPVLLSCSSYLQLKRADSSLKKKAPEPRIPH
;
A
#
# COMPACT_ATOMS: atom_id res chain seq x y z
N MET A 1 -40.14 -38.90 -1.18
CA MET A 1 -41.30 -38.08 -1.57
C MET A 1 -42.44 -38.45 -0.64
N LEU A 2 -42.62 -37.72 0.46
CA LEU A 2 -43.87 -37.79 1.22
C LEU A 2 -44.93 -37.09 0.36
N ASP A 3 -46.05 -37.76 0.10
CA ASP A 3 -47.12 -37.25 -0.74
C ASP A 3 -47.53 -35.82 -0.34
N ALA A 4 -47.65 -34.94 -1.32
CA ALA A 4 -47.96 -33.52 -1.19
C ALA A 4 -49.40 -33.22 -0.69
N HIS A 5 -50.04 -34.16 0.00
CA HIS A 5 -51.42 -34.06 0.42
C HIS A 5 -51.55 -33.82 1.93
N ASP A 6 -52.17 -32.71 2.29
CA ASP A 6 -52.44 -32.29 3.67
C ASP A 6 -53.31 -33.35 4.40
N PRO A 7 -52.76 -34.08 5.39
CA PRO A 7 -53.46 -35.15 6.07
C PRO A 7 -54.65 -34.64 6.89
N SER A 8 -54.72 -33.34 7.24
CA SER A 8 -55.84 -32.76 8.00
C SER A 8 -57.15 -32.75 7.22
N ARG A 9 -57.09 -32.94 5.90
CA ARG A 9 -58.26 -33.00 5.01
C ARG A 9 -58.90 -34.38 4.93
N ARG A 10 -58.28 -35.41 5.52
CA ARG A 10 -58.80 -36.79 5.50
C ARG A 10 -59.99 -36.91 6.44
N VAL A 11 -61.09 -37.44 5.94
CA VAL A 11 -62.29 -37.74 6.73
C VAL A 11 -62.19 -39.17 7.27
N CYS A 12 -62.69 -39.41 8.49
CA CYS A 12 -62.74 -40.75 9.07
C CYS A 12 -63.64 -41.65 8.21
N PRO A 13 -63.14 -42.80 7.72
CA PRO A 13 -63.98 -43.77 7.03
C PRO A 13 -65.11 -44.28 7.93
N ASP A 14 -66.24 -44.62 7.33
CA ASP A 14 -67.32 -45.29 8.03
C ASP A 14 -66.98 -46.78 8.19
N PHE A 15 -66.38 -47.12 9.34
CA PHE A 15 -66.01 -48.49 9.70
C PHE A 15 -67.21 -49.40 9.99
N THR A 16 -68.45 -48.90 9.89
CA THR A 16 -69.66 -49.74 9.96
C THR A 16 -70.13 -50.24 8.60
N SER A 17 -69.59 -49.67 7.50
CA SER A 17 -69.92 -50.07 6.13
C SER A 17 -69.43 -51.49 5.77
N GLU A 18 -70.04 -52.11 4.76
CA GLU A 18 -69.72 -53.48 4.35
C GLU A 18 -68.28 -53.63 3.82
N GLU A 19 -67.68 -52.54 3.34
CA GLU A 19 -66.31 -52.51 2.81
C GLU A 19 -65.26 -52.94 3.85
N PHE A 20 -65.53 -52.68 5.13
CA PHE A 20 -64.66 -53.04 6.25
C PHE A 20 -65.11 -54.32 6.98
N ALA A 21 -66.05 -55.10 6.41
CA ALA A 21 -66.56 -56.32 7.06
C ALA A 21 -65.46 -57.35 7.34
N ASN A 22 -64.50 -57.49 6.43
CA ASN A 22 -63.35 -58.38 6.62
C ASN A 22 -62.43 -57.91 7.76
N ASP A 23 -62.11 -56.61 7.81
CA ASP A 23 -61.27 -56.04 8.86
C ASP A 23 -61.93 -56.12 10.25
N ARG A 24 -63.27 -56.02 10.32
CA ARG A 24 -64.04 -56.23 11.55
C ARG A 24 -64.09 -57.71 11.97
N ARG A 25 -64.16 -58.63 11.00
CA ARG A 25 -64.22 -60.08 11.26
C ARG A 25 -62.98 -60.58 11.99
N ASP A 26 -61.81 -60.04 11.65
CA ASP A 26 -60.55 -60.43 12.26
C ASP A 26 -60.38 -59.88 13.69
N LEU A 27 -61.21 -58.90 14.08
CA LEU A 27 -61.24 -58.27 15.41
C LEU A 27 -62.44 -58.71 16.27
N THR A 28 -63.35 -59.53 15.73
CA THR A 28 -64.52 -60.04 16.46
C THR A 28 -64.18 -61.36 17.16
N SER A 29 -64.66 -61.50 18.39
CA SER A 29 -64.48 -62.69 19.22
C SER A 29 -65.75 -62.92 20.05
N ALA A 30 -65.80 -64.00 20.85
CA ALA A 30 -66.95 -64.25 21.74
C ALA A 30 -67.27 -63.08 22.70
N GLU A 31 -66.29 -62.19 22.95
CA GLU A 31 -66.40 -61.03 23.84
C GLU A 31 -66.41 -59.67 23.11
N CYS A 32 -66.14 -59.64 21.80
CA CYS A 32 -66.03 -58.42 21.01
C CYS A 32 -67.04 -58.43 19.86
N THR A 33 -68.04 -57.54 19.90
CA THR A 33 -69.07 -57.41 18.86
C THR A 33 -68.58 -56.63 17.64
N ASN A 34 -69.23 -56.79 16.49
CA ASN A 34 -68.93 -56.00 15.28
C ASN A 34 -68.94 -54.48 15.53
N ALA A 35 -69.85 -54.00 16.38
CA ALA A 35 -69.90 -52.59 16.77
C ALA A 35 -68.70 -52.16 17.63
N ALA A 36 -68.21 -53.06 18.49
CA ALA A 36 -66.99 -52.82 19.27
C ALA A 36 -65.73 -52.82 18.38
N ALA A 37 -65.66 -53.72 17.40
CA ALA A 37 -64.58 -53.75 16.41
C ALA A 37 -64.54 -52.47 15.55
N ALA A 38 -65.69 -51.99 15.06
CA ALA A 38 -65.78 -50.73 14.31
C ALA A 38 -65.31 -49.52 15.15
N LYS A 39 -65.70 -49.44 16.42
CA LYS A 39 -65.24 -48.38 17.36
C LYS A 39 -63.74 -48.46 17.65
N LEU A 40 -63.17 -49.66 17.68
CA LEU A 40 -61.73 -49.83 17.85
C LEU A 40 -60.97 -49.31 16.62
N LEU A 41 -61.42 -49.66 15.40
CA LEU A 41 -60.85 -49.16 14.15
C LEU A 41 -60.94 -47.63 14.04
N GLU A 42 -62.08 -47.05 14.40
CA GLU A 42 -62.26 -45.59 14.46
C GLU A 42 -61.26 -44.94 15.43
N ARG A 43 -61.06 -45.55 16.62
CA ARG A 43 -60.11 -45.04 17.62
C ARG A 43 -58.67 -45.11 17.12
N VAL A 44 -58.27 -46.23 16.52
CA VAL A 44 -56.93 -46.42 15.95
C VAL A 44 -56.70 -45.42 14.81
N TRP A 45 -57.68 -45.24 13.93
CA TRP A 45 -57.62 -44.25 12.86
C TRP A 45 -57.43 -42.84 13.39
N LYS A 46 -58.19 -42.41 14.41
CA LYS A 46 -58.05 -41.07 15.03
C LYS A 46 -56.69 -40.86 15.70
N VAL A 47 -56.07 -41.90 16.25
CA VAL A 47 -54.71 -41.81 16.82
C VAL A 47 -53.68 -41.64 15.69
N ASN A 48 -53.76 -42.46 14.66
CA ASN A 48 -52.84 -42.40 13.52
C ASN A 48 -52.98 -41.08 12.76
N HIS A 49 -54.22 -40.63 12.50
CA HIS A 49 -54.50 -39.35 11.85
C HIS A 49 -53.93 -38.16 12.64
N ARG A 50 -54.06 -38.14 13.97
CA ARG A 50 -53.43 -37.11 14.81
C ARG A 50 -51.90 -37.14 14.72
N SER A 51 -51.30 -38.33 14.68
CA SER A 51 -49.85 -38.48 14.49
C SER A 51 -49.40 -37.96 13.12
N ASP A 52 -50.15 -38.27 12.07
CA ASP A 52 -49.85 -37.84 10.70
C ASP A 52 -49.97 -36.32 10.55
N VAL A 53 -51.03 -35.70 11.11
CA VAL A 53 -51.20 -34.24 11.12
C VAL A 53 -50.06 -33.56 11.88
N ALA A 54 -49.66 -34.08 13.04
CA ALA A 54 -48.55 -33.51 13.81
C ALA A 54 -47.21 -33.57 13.06
N LYS A 55 -46.89 -34.72 12.44
CA LYS A 55 -45.68 -34.88 11.62
C LYS A 55 -45.66 -33.94 10.43
N TRP A 56 -46.82 -33.76 9.77
CA TRP A 56 -46.94 -32.86 8.63
C TRP A 56 -46.77 -31.40 9.03
N GLN A 57 -47.35 -30.98 10.17
CA GLN A 57 -47.15 -29.63 10.72
C GLN A 57 -45.68 -29.37 11.07
N GLN A 58 -45.03 -30.31 11.75
CA GLN A 58 -43.62 -30.22 12.08
C GLN A 58 -42.74 -30.09 10.83
N HIS A 59 -43.02 -30.89 9.78
CA HIS A 59 -42.29 -30.78 8.52
C HIS A 59 -42.45 -29.40 7.86
N ARG A 60 -43.67 -28.83 7.89
CA ARG A 60 -43.95 -27.49 7.35
C ARG A 60 -43.21 -26.39 8.11
N GLU A 61 -43.17 -26.51 9.44
CA GLU A 61 -42.41 -25.60 10.30
C GLU A 61 -40.91 -25.71 10.00
N ASP A 62 -40.35 -26.92 9.94
CA ASP A 62 -38.95 -27.17 9.60
C ASP A 62 -38.59 -26.63 8.20
N GLU A 63 -39.45 -26.81 7.20
CA GLU A 63 -39.27 -26.23 5.87
C GLU A 63 -39.28 -24.70 5.90
N SER A 64 -40.18 -24.09 6.69
CA SER A 64 -40.23 -22.64 6.84
C SER A 64 -38.96 -22.09 7.50
N ILE A 65 -38.44 -22.79 8.52
CA ILE A 65 -37.18 -22.43 9.19
C ILE A 65 -36.02 -22.52 8.20
N LYS A 66 -35.94 -23.61 7.42
CA LYS A 66 -34.88 -23.78 6.40
C LYS A 66 -34.91 -22.67 5.35
N VAL A 67 -36.09 -22.24 4.92
CA VAL A 67 -36.22 -21.12 3.96
C VAL A 67 -35.72 -19.82 4.58
N VAL A 68 -36.12 -19.51 5.81
CA VAL A 68 -35.67 -18.30 6.52
C VAL A 68 -34.16 -18.31 6.76
N GLU A 69 -33.60 -19.45 7.17
CA GLU A 69 -32.15 -19.60 7.36
C GLU A 69 -31.38 -19.47 6.05
N ALA A 70 -31.87 -20.06 4.95
CA ALA A 70 -31.26 -19.92 3.63
C ALA A 70 -31.28 -18.47 3.15
N MET A 71 -32.39 -17.74 3.36
CA MET A 71 -32.47 -16.31 3.05
C MET A 71 -31.49 -15.49 3.89
N ARG A 72 -31.35 -15.81 5.19
CA ARG A 72 -30.38 -15.13 6.07
C ARG A 72 -28.95 -15.36 5.60
N LEU A 73 -28.59 -16.62 5.29
CA LEU A 73 -27.26 -16.97 4.81
C LEU A 73 -26.96 -16.29 3.46
N GLN A 74 -27.94 -16.24 2.56
CA GLN A 74 -27.80 -15.53 1.29
C GLN A 74 -27.62 -14.02 1.49
N ALA A 75 -28.36 -13.40 2.41
CA ALA A 75 -28.21 -11.99 2.74
C ALA A 75 -26.84 -11.68 3.38
N GLU A 76 -26.33 -12.58 4.22
CA GLU A 76 -24.99 -12.49 4.82
C GLU A 76 -23.90 -12.61 3.75
N GLN A 77 -23.99 -13.61 2.87
CA GLN A 77 -23.09 -13.75 1.71
C GLN A 77 -23.13 -12.52 0.79
N GLN A 78 -24.33 -11.96 0.54
CA GLN A 78 -24.46 -10.73 -0.23
C GLN A 78 -23.83 -9.54 0.49
N ALA A 79 -24.02 -9.41 1.81
CA ALA A 79 -23.42 -8.33 2.59
C ALA A 79 -21.89 -8.45 2.62
N GLU A 80 -21.36 -9.67 2.75
CA GLU A 80 -19.92 -9.93 2.68
C GLU A 80 -19.36 -9.64 1.29
N SER A 81 -20.05 -10.07 0.23
CA SER A 81 -19.63 -9.73 -1.15
C SER A 81 -19.68 -8.23 -1.43
N ARG A 82 -20.65 -7.50 -0.86
CA ARG A 82 -20.73 -6.04 -0.95
C ARG A 82 -19.61 -5.38 -0.18
N LYS A 83 -19.31 -5.83 1.04
CA LYS A 83 -18.18 -5.33 1.82
C LYS A 83 -16.86 -5.59 1.11
N ALA A 84 -16.69 -6.78 0.52
CA ALA A 84 -15.52 -7.13 -0.28
C ALA A 84 -15.38 -6.22 -1.51
N ALA A 85 -16.48 -5.99 -2.24
CA ALA A 85 -16.50 -5.08 -3.39
C ALA A 85 -16.30 -3.61 -2.98
N GLU A 86 -16.75 -3.21 -1.79
CA GLU A 86 -16.54 -1.87 -1.23
C GLU A 86 -15.08 -1.69 -0.81
N THR A 87 -14.46 -2.69 -0.18
CA THR A 87 -13.01 -2.68 0.08
C THR A 87 -12.19 -2.73 -1.20
N GLU A 88 -12.62 -3.47 -2.23
CA GLU A 88 -11.95 -3.51 -3.54
C GLU A 88 -12.12 -2.17 -4.28
N ALA A 89 -13.28 -1.51 -4.16
CA ALA A 89 -13.52 -0.18 -4.69
C ALA A 89 -12.78 0.93 -3.91
N GLU A 90 -12.60 0.75 -2.61
CA GLU A 90 -11.73 1.61 -1.78
C GLU A 90 -10.24 1.36 -2.09
N GLU A 91 -9.87 0.13 -2.47
CA GLU A 91 -8.56 -0.24 -2.98
C GLU A 91 -8.28 0.26 -4.41
N THR A 92 -9.31 0.56 -5.21
CA THR A 92 -9.18 1.53 -6.31
C THR A 92 -8.99 2.93 -5.73
N GLN A 93 -7.84 3.12 -5.09
CA GLN A 93 -7.34 4.39 -4.59
C GLN A 93 -7.51 5.43 -5.68
N ILE A 94 -8.28 6.48 -5.37
CA ILE A 94 -8.47 7.64 -6.24
C ILE A 94 -7.09 8.22 -6.49
N LEU A 95 -6.50 7.84 -7.63
CA LEU A 95 -5.25 8.41 -8.06
C LEU A 95 -5.48 9.90 -8.32
N ALA A 96 -4.49 10.74 -7.99
CA ALA A 96 -4.57 12.16 -8.29
C ALA A 96 -5.00 12.35 -9.76
N PRO A 97 -6.01 13.18 -10.09
CA PRO A 97 -6.38 13.43 -11.47
C PRO A 97 -5.20 13.90 -12.34
N TYR A 98 -4.22 14.58 -11.73
CA TYR A 98 -2.93 14.87 -12.35
C TYR A 98 -2.13 13.61 -12.73
N ALA A 99 -1.94 12.69 -11.77
CA ALA A 99 -1.17 11.46 -11.97
C ALA A 99 -1.87 10.53 -12.96
N GLN A 100 -3.20 10.39 -12.91
CA GLN A 100 -3.96 9.64 -13.90
C GLN A 100 -3.76 10.19 -15.31
N ARG A 101 -3.95 11.51 -15.52
CA ARG A 101 -3.74 12.14 -16.84
C ARG A 101 -2.31 11.99 -17.37
N LYS A 102 -1.31 11.90 -16.49
CA LYS A 102 0.09 11.64 -16.86
C LYS A 102 0.30 10.18 -17.25
N LEU A 103 -0.27 9.24 -16.50
CA LEU A 103 -0.24 7.82 -16.81
C LEU A 103 -0.94 7.53 -18.14
N ASP A 104 -2.13 8.08 -18.39
CA ASP A 104 -2.85 7.87 -19.66
C ASP A 104 -2.02 8.32 -20.88
N LYS A 105 -1.11 9.28 -20.69
CA LYS A 105 -0.20 9.79 -21.73
C LYS A 105 1.14 9.04 -21.80
N GLY A 106 1.37 8.04 -20.96
CA GLY A 106 2.68 7.39 -20.87
C GLY A 106 3.81 8.31 -20.39
N SER A 107 3.47 9.42 -19.73
CA SER A 107 4.42 10.46 -19.31
C SER A 107 4.99 10.19 -17.92
N TYR A 108 6.12 10.81 -17.60
CA TYR A 108 6.68 10.80 -16.25
C TYR A 108 5.65 11.31 -15.23
N VAL A 109 5.49 10.55 -14.15
CA VAL A 109 4.69 10.86 -12.97
C VAL A 109 5.54 10.60 -11.74
N GLU A 110 5.51 11.51 -10.77
CA GLU A 110 6.26 11.38 -9.53
C GLU A 110 5.71 10.25 -8.64
N MET A 111 6.59 9.46 -8.04
CA MET A 111 6.21 8.30 -7.23
C MET A 111 5.47 8.70 -5.95
N TRP A 112 5.64 9.95 -5.48
CA TRP A 112 4.95 10.48 -4.30
C TRP A 112 3.43 10.35 -4.38
N TYR A 113 2.81 10.48 -5.57
CA TYR A 113 1.37 10.33 -5.74
C TYR A 113 0.85 8.92 -5.42
N PHE A 114 1.74 7.93 -5.33
CA PHE A 114 1.41 6.54 -5.01
C PHE A 114 1.81 6.18 -3.56
N THR A 115 2.37 7.11 -2.79
CA THR A 115 2.62 6.89 -1.36
C THR A 115 1.35 7.14 -0.55
N ASP A 116 1.28 6.60 0.67
CA ASP A 116 0.14 6.81 1.57
C ASP A 116 -0.12 8.30 1.80
N GLU A 117 0.94 9.10 1.92
CA GLU A 117 0.80 10.54 2.10
C GLU A 117 0.24 11.25 0.87
N GLY A 118 0.71 10.87 -0.33
CA GLY A 118 0.20 11.42 -1.58
C GLY A 118 -1.27 11.12 -1.78
N ILE A 119 -1.69 9.88 -1.50
CA ILE A 119 -3.08 9.44 -1.62
C ILE A 119 -3.97 10.17 -0.60
N VAL A 120 -3.56 10.25 0.67
CA VAL A 120 -4.30 10.98 1.70
C VAL A 120 -4.47 12.46 1.33
N GLU A 121 -3.43 13.09 0.77
CA GLU A 121 -3.51 14.48 0.33
C GLU A 121 -4.49 14.65 -0.83
N VAL A 122 -4.44 13.77 -1.83
CA VAL A 122 -5.37 13.79 -2.97
C VAL A 122 -6.81 13.64 -2.51
N THR A 123 -7.08 12.72 -1.57
CA THR A 123 -8.45 12.52 -1.05
C THR A 123 -8.98 13.79 -0.36
N LYS A 124 -8.12 14.54 0.33
CA LYS A 124 -8.51 15.84 0.93
C LYS A 124 -8.82 16.89 -0.15
N THR A 125 -8.00 16.96 -1.19
CA THR A 125 -8.11 17.98 -2.24
C THR A 125 -9.11 17.61 -3.33
N ALA A 126 -9.55 16.36 -3.45
CA ALA A 126 -10.55 15.92 -4.44
C ALA A 126 -11.90 16.66 -4.33
N SER A 127 -12.19 17.25 -3.17
CA SER A 127 -13.36 18.11 -2.96
C SER A 127 -13.19 19.54 -3.52
N GLN A 128 -11.99 19.91 -3.97
CA GLN A 128 -11.56 21.27 -4.31
C GLN A 128 -10.67 21.28 -5.57
N ALA A 129 -11.26 21.26 -6.77
CA ALA A 129 -10.87 22.09 -7.93
C ALA A 129 -11.17 21.41 -9.29
N GLU A 130 -11.84 22.17 -10.16
CA GLU A 130 -11.63 22.09 -11.59
C GLU A 130 -10.23 22.64 -11.91
N ASP A 131 -9.36 21.74 -12.36
CA ASP A 131 -7.91 21.91 -12.48
C ASP A 131 -7.49 22.15 -13.94
N GLU A 132 -8.01 23.24 -14.54
CA GLU A 132 -7.65 23.72 -15.89
C GLU A 132 -7.15 25.18 -15.92
N SER A 133 -6.95 25.84 -14.78
CA SER A 133 -6.45 27.22 -14.77
C SER A 133 -4.93 27.27 -14.99
N MET A 134 -4.47 28.05 -15.96
CA MET A 134 -3.04 28.26 -16.22
C MET A 134 -2.47 29.35 -15.32
N HIS A 135 -1.33 29.08 -14.68
CA HIS A 135 -0.63 30.04 -13.85
C HIS A 135 0.73 30.41 -14.46
N PRO A 136 1.08 31.70 -14.50
CA PRO A 136 2.42 32.12 -14.90
C PRO A 136 3.44 31.83 -13.79
N ILE A 137 4.53 31.15 -14.13
CA ILE A 137 5.75 31.04 -13.34
C ILE A 137 6.79 31.95 -13.98
N ILE A 138 7.36 32.86 -13.20
CA ILE A 138 8.45 33.73 -13.65
C ILE A 138 9.74 33.12 -13.12
N ASP A 139 10.63 32.75 -14.03
CA ASP A 139 12.00 32.35 -13.66
C ASP A 139 12.70 33.55 -12.99
N PRO A 140 13.20 33.41 -11.74
CA PRO A 140 13.79 34.53 -11.00
C PRO A 140 15.11 35.03 -11.61
N ILE A 141 15.76 34.24 -12.45
CA ILE A 141 17.05 34.56 -13.08
C ILE A 141 16.82 35.05 -14.51
N THR A 142 16.05 34.29 -15.30
CA THR A 142 15.87 34.60 -16.73
C THR A 142 14.72 35.57 -17.00
N LYS A 143 13.87 35.82 -16.00
CA LYS A 143 12.61 36.60 -16.12
C LYS A 143 11.66 36.11 -17.21
N VAL A 144 11.86 34.89 -17.71
CA VAL A 144 10.98 34.26 -18.69
C VAL A 144 9.74 33.76 -17.95
N THR A 145 8.57 34.11 -18.49
CA THR A 145 7.29 33.65 -17.97
C THR A 145 6.89 32.34 -18.65
N ALA A 146 6.90 31.24 -17.91
CA ALA A 146 6.37 29.95 -18.34
C ALA A 146 4.94 29.78 -17.83
N TRP A 147 4.02 29.34 -18.68
CA TRP A 147 2.65 29.03 -18.29
C TRP A 147 2.57 27.55 -17.89
N VAL A 148 2.18 27.25 -16.66
CA VAL A 148 1.94 25.87 -16.22
C VAL A 148 0.51 25.69 -15.72
N PRO A 149 -0.10 24.51 -15.91
CA PRO A 149 -1.38 24.20 -15.29
C PRO A 149 -1.34 24.38 -13.76
N ALA A 150 -2.46 24.79 -13.15
CA ALA A 150 -2.60 24.94 -11.69
C ALA A 150 -2.17 23.69 -10.94
N ALA A 151 -2.43 22.50 -11.51
CA ALA A 151 -1.94 21.20 -11.06
C ALA A 151 -0.43 21.17 -10.75
N VAL A 152 0.37 21.93 -11.50
CA VAL A 152 1.83 21.99 -11.38
C VAL A 152 2.23 22.97 -10.28
N LYS A 153 1.39 23.97 -9.98
CA LYS A 153 1.63 24.93 -8.90
C LYS A 153 1.12 24.35 -7.59
N ARG A 154 1.97 23.57 -6.95
CA ARG A 154 1.72 22.99 -5.63
C ARG A 154 1.49 24.13 -4.62
N ALA A 155 0.40 24.06 -3.86
CA ALA A 155 0.03 25.11 -2.92
C ALA A 155 1.18 25.41 -1.93
N PRO A 156 1.34 26.65 -1.46
CA PRO A 156 2.28 26.95 -0.38
C PRO A 156 1.92 26.09 0.84
N GLY A 157 2.84 25.22 1.26
CA GLY A 157 2.59 24.23 2.34
C GLY A 157 2.20 22.82 1.86
N SER A 158 2.21 22.56 0.55
CA SER A 158 2.01 21.22 -0.01
C SER A 158 3.06 20.25 0.54
N MET A 159 2.62 19.08 1.02
CA MET A 159 3.48 18.02 1.55
C MET A 159 4.16 17.17 0.46
N PHE A 160 4.11 17.64 -0.78
CA PHE A 160 4.73 17.00 -1.93
C PHE A 160 6.24 16.85 -1.75
N LYS A 161 6.75 15.70 -2.18
CA LYS A 161 8.19 15.37 -2.21
C LYS A 161 8.59 14.93 -3.60
N ASP A 162 9.76 15.38 -4.06
CA ASP A 162 10.37 14.81 -5.26
C ASP A 162 10.81 13.36 -5.01
N ASP A 163 10.94 12.55 -6.08
CA ASP A 163 11.36 11.14 -5.98
C ASP A 163 12.66 10.97 -5.19
N GLU A 164 13.63 11.89 -5.35
CA GLU A 164 14.89 11.86 -4.60
C GLU A 164 14.74 12.12 -3.10
N GLU A 165 13.62 12.67 -2.65
CA GLU A 165 13.30 12.98 -1.26
C GLU A 165 12.48 11.89 -0.56
N LEU A 166 12.02 10.89 -1.31
CA LEU A 166 11.30 9.74 -0.76
C LEU A 166 12.22 8.86 0.09
N THR A 167 11.64 8.15 1.06
CA THR A 167 12.36 7.09 1.77
C THR A 167 12.28 5.77 1.00
N MET A 168 13.17 4.84 1.35
CA MET A 168 13.19 3.52 0.72
C MET A 168 11.90 2.72 1.01
N GLU A 169 11.29 2.94 2.17
CA GLU A 169 10.01 2.37 2.58
C GLU A 169 8.87 2.96 1.74
N GLN A 170 8.84 4.28 1.57
CA GLN A 170 7.86 4.95 0.70
C GLN A 170 7.95 4.44 -0.75
N ILE A 171 9.16 4.27 -1.28
CA ILE A 171 9.36 3.67 -2.61
C ILE A 171 8.85 2.24 -2.67
N SER A 172 9.07 1.43 -1.63
CA SER A 172 8.59 0.04 -1.59
C SER A 172 7.06 -0.08 -1.57
N ILE A 173 6.37 0.92 -1.02
CA ILE A 173 4.91 1.01 -1.02
C ILE A 173 4.39 1.57 -2.36
N ALA A 174 5.02 2.63 -2.86
CA ALA A 174 4.61 3.32 -4.09
C ALA A 174 4.84 2.47 -5.36
N SER A 175 5.92 1.70 -5.43
CA SER A 175 6.28 0.90 -6.61
C SER A 175 5.17 -0.06 -7.06
N PRO A 176 4.63 -0.97 -6.21
CA PRO A 176 3.57 -1.88 -6.64
C PRO A 176 2.28 -1.14 -7.04
N ARG A 177 1.93 -0.05 -6.35
CA ARG A 177 0.74 0.77 -6.71
C ARG A 177 0.90 1.43 -8.07
N MET A 178 2.08 1.98 -8.34
CA MET A 178 2.38 2.59 -9.64
C MET A 178 2.38 1.55 -10.76
N LEU A 179 2.89 0.34 -10.53
CA LEU A 179 2.82 -0.76 -11.51
C LEU A 179 1.37 -1.11 -11.88
N LEU A 180 0.51 -1.31 -10.87
CA LEU A 180 -0.92 -1.58 -11.10
C LEU A 180 -1.59 -0.43 -11.87
N ALA A 181 -1.25 0.82 -11.54
CA ALA A 181 -1.79 1.98 -12.25
C ALA A 181 -1.28 2.08 -13.70
N MET A 182 -0.04 1.69 -13.98
CA MET A 182 0.49 1.60 -15.35
C MET A 182 -0.21 0.51 -16.16
N GLU A 183 -0.48 -0.65 -15.57
CA GLU A 183 -1.26 -1.72 -16.19
C GLU A 183 -2.69 -1.28 -16.48
N ALA A 184 -3.35 -0.64 -15.52
CA ALA A 184 -4.69 -0.08 -15.70
C ALA A 184 -4.75 1.01 -16.80
N ALA A 185 -3.67 1.78 -16.96
CA ALA A 185 -3.51 2.75 -18.05
C ALA A 185 -3.07 2.11 -19.38
N ALA A 186 -3.11 0.78 -19.49
CA ALA A 186 -2.77 0.00 -20.69
C ALA A 186 -1.38 0.31 -21.25
N TRP A 187 -0.38 0.51 -20.39
CA TRP A 187 0.99 0.68 -20.84
C TRP A 187 1.49 -0.59 -21.53
N PRO A 188 2.37 -0.47 -22.55
CA PRO A 188 3.00 -1.64 -23.17
C PRO A 188 3.68 -2.53 -22.13
N GLU A 189 3.42 -3.84 -22.19
CA GLU A 189 3.92 -4.84 -21.23
C GLU A 189 5.45 -4.76 -21.05
N GLU A 190 6.18 -4.51 -22.14
CA GLU A 190 7.63 -4.31 -22.11
C GLU A 190 8.05 -3.16 -21.17
N ARG A 191 7.28 -2.06 -21.15
CA ARG A 191 7.56 -0.89 -20.29
C ARG A 191 7.24 -1.18 -18.83
N VAL A 192 6.12 -1.85 -18.57
CA VAL A 192 5.76 -2.28 -17.21
C VAL A 192 6.84 -3.23 -16.68
N ASN A 193 7.24 -4.23 -17.47
CA ASN A 193 8.31 -5.17 -17.12
C ASN A 193 9.65 -4.47 -16.86
N MET A 194 10.00 -3.42 -17.61
CA MET A 194 11.20 -2.64 -17.32
C MET A 194 11.13 -1.95 -15.94
N MET A 195 9.96 -1.39 -15.57
CA MET A 195 9.75 -0.77 -14.25
C MET A 195 9.75 -1.80 -13.10
N VAL A 196 9.11 -2.95 -13.30
CA VAL A 196 9.18 -4.09 -12.36
C VAL A 196 10.63 -4.46 -12.07
N ASN A 197 11.44 -4.55 -13.13
CA ASN A 197 12.84 -4.97 -13.02
C ASN A 197 13.70 -3.95 -12.28
N ILE A 198 13.60 -2.65 -12.56
CA ILE A 198 14.42 -1.65 -11.85
C ILE A 198 14.02 -1.59 -10.38
N TRP A 199 12.72 -1.52 -10.06
CA TRP A 199 12.28 -1.43 -8.67
C TRP A 199 12.59 -2.73 -7.92
N GLY A 200 12.31 -3.90 -8.50
CA GLY A 200 12.68 -5.19 -7.91
C GLY A 200 14.18 -5.28 -7.57
N LYS A 201 15.05 -4.92 -8.52
CA LYS A 201 16.51 -4.95 -8.31
C LYS A 201 16.99 -3.95 -7.28
N LEU A 202 16.40 -2.74 -7.24
CA LEU A 202 16.73 -1.73 -6.23
C LEU A 202 16.31 -2.17 -4.83
N LEU A 203 15.08 -2.71 -4.70
CA LEU A 203 14.53 -3.20 -3.45
C LEU A 203 15.29 -4.44 -2.93
N SER A 204 15.96 -5.20 -3.79
CA SER A 204 16.84 -6.32 -3.42
C SER A 204 18.33 -5.99 -3.41
N HIS A 205 18.73 -4.72 -3.61
CA HIS A 205 20.14 -4.37 -3.80
C HIS A 205 20.93 -4.40 -2.48
N LYS A 206 22.20 -4.84 -2.52
CA LYS A 206 23.08 -4.94 -1.34
C LYS A 206 23.20 -3.64 -0.52
N LYS A 207 23.17 -2.48 -1.19
CA LYS A 207 23.24 -1.16 -0.54
C LYS A 207 22.00 -0.83 0.31
N ARG A 208 20.85 -1.49 0.08
CA ARG A 208 19.63 -1.31 0.88
C ARG A 208 19.85 -1.76 2.32
N SER A 209 20.58 -2.85 2.52
CA SER A 209 20.91 -3.41 3.84
C SER A 209 22.21 -2.86 4.42
N SER A 210 22.81 -1.83 3.79
CA SER A 210 24.02 -1.19 4.31
C SER A 210 23.71 -0.45 5.60
N ALA A 211 24.62 -0.51 6.56
CA ALA A 211 24.55 0.32 7.77
C ALA A 211 24.76 1.82 7.47
N ASN A 212 25.28 2.15 6.28
CA ASN A 212 25.52 3.53 5.86
C ASN A 212 24.27 4.10 5.17
N ALA A 213 23.66 5.13 5.78
CA ALA A 213 22.50 5.81 5.21
C ALA A 213 22.76 6.44 3.83
N LEU A 214 24.00 6.82 3.51
CA LEU A 214 24.36 7.38 2.19
C LEU A 214 24.30 6.32 1.08
N ASP A 215 24.54 5.05 1.39
CA ASP A 215 24.40 3.97 0.42
C ASP A 215 22.93 3.79 0.01
N VAL A 216 22.02 3.81 0.99
CA VAL A 216 20.58 3.77 0.75
C VAL A 216 20.14 5.02 -0.01
N LYS A 217 20.63 6.20 0.39
CA LYS A 217 20.36 7.47 -0.31
C LYS A 217 20.81 7.45 -1.76
N SER A 218 21.95 6.82 -2.06
CA SER A 218 22.45 6.67 -3.42
C SER A 218 21.51 5.87 -4.31
N LEU A 219 20.85 4.83 -3.78
CA LEU A 219 19.85 4.06 -4.51
C LEU A 219 18.59 4.90 -4.81
N ILE A 220 18.15 5.70 -3.84
CA ILE A 220 16.98 6.58 -3.99
C ILE A 220 17.24 7.62 -5.08
N VAL A 221 18.37 8.32 -5.01
CA VAL A 221 18.73 9.33 -6.01
C VAL A 221 18.92 8.69 -7.39
N TYR A 222 19.56 7.51 -7.45
CA TYR A 222 19.71 6.78 -8.70
C TYR A 222 18.35 6.46 -9.33
N GLN A 223 17.42 5.92 -8.54
CA GLN A 223 16.06 5.62 -8.99
C GLN A 223 15.38 6.86 -9.57
N ALA A 224 15.35 7.96 -8.81
CA ALA A 224 14.70 9.20 -9.20
C ALA A 224 15.25 9.74 -10.52
N GLU A 225 16.59 9.77 -10.66
CA GLU A 225 17.23 10.22 -11.88
C GLU A 225 16.97 9.31 -13.07
N GLN A 226 17.10 7.98 -12.90
CA GLN A 226 16.89 7.05 -14.00
C GLN A 226 15.44 7.05 -14.46
N HIS A 227 14.49 7.04 -13.53
CA HIS A 227 13.06 7.10 -13.82
C HIS A 227 12.71 8.33 -14.66
N ARG A 228 13.18 9.51 -14.22
CA ARG A 228 12.96 10.79 -14.92
C ARG A 228 13.64 10.83 -16.28
N LYS A 229 14.92 10.47 -16.36
CA LYS A 229 15.70 10.52 -17.61
C LYS A 229 15.19 9.51 -18.64
N TRP A 230 14.74 8.33 -18.21
CA TRP A 230 14.19 7.31 -19.09
C TRP A 230 12.88 7.78 -19.76
N HIS A 231 11.99 8.42 -18.99
CA HIS A 231 10.76 9.00 -19.53
C HIS A 231 11.02 10.12 -20.54
N LEU A 232 12.05 10.93 -20.34
CA LEU A 232 12.46 11.93 -21.31
C LEU A 232 13.02 11.28 -22.58
N ALA A 233 13.81 10.21 -22.44
CA ALA A 233 14.45 9.53 -23.55
C ALA A 233 13.48 8.70 -24.41
N ILE A 234 12.44 8.11 -23.82
CA ILE A 234 11.52 7.23 -24.57
C ILE A 234 10.65 8.00 -25.58
N ALA A 235 10.45 9.30 -25.35
CA ALA A 235 9.78 10.20 -26.29
C ALA A 235 10.67 10.58 -27.49
N THR A 236 11.98 10.27 -27.44
CA THR A 236 12.92 10.61 -28.52
C THR A 236 12.98 9.51 -29.59
N PRO A 237 13.30 9.85 -30.86
CA PRO A 237 13.41 8.86 -31.94
C PRO A 237 14.46 7.76 -31.71
N ARG A 238 15.47 8.05 -30.87
CA ARG A 238 16.52 7.08 -30.49
C ARG A 238 16.00 6.02 -29.52
N GLY A 239 14.88 6.27 -28.86
CA GLY A 239 14.36 5.46 -27.77
C GLY A 239 15.16 5.61 -26.47
N ALA A 240 14.63 5.01 -25.41
CA ALA A 240 15.32 4.92 -24.13
C ALA A 240 16.15 3.63 -24.02
N TRP A 241 17.08 3.59 -23.08
CA TRP A 241 17.75 2.34 -22.68
C TRP A 241 16.79 1.47 -21.87
N ASN A 242 17.17 0.20 -21.67
CA ASN A 242 16.43 -0.68 -20.77
C ASN A 242 16.71 -0.26 -19.30
N ILE A 243 15.78 0.49 -18.71
CA ILE A 243 15.89 0.96 -17.32
C ILE A 243 15.88 -0.19 -16.31
N GLY A 244 15.33 -1.36 -16.67
CA GLY A 244 15.33 -2.56 -15.82
C GLY A 244 16.72 -3.13 -15.53
N ILE A 245 17.78 -2.61 -16.14
CA ILE A 245 19.18 -2.98 -15.88
C ILE A 245 19.84 -1.85 -15.09
N ILE A 246 20.22 -2.13 -13.84
CA ILE A 246 21.00 -1.19 -13.03
C ILE A 246 22.39 -1.05 -13.65
N SER A 247 22.73 0.16 -14.06
CA SER A 247 24.09 0.52 -14.46
C SER A 247 24.93 0.81 -13.22
N GLU A 248 25.82 -0.12 -12.87
CA GLU A 248 26.75 0.04 -11.74
C GLU A 248 27.67 1.24 -11.91
N GLU A 249 28.03 1.59 -13.16
CA GLU A 249 28.83 2.78 -13.45
C GLU A 249 28.08 4.07 -13.09
N VAL A 250 26.82 4.18 -13.52
CA VAL A 250 25.98 5.36 -13.21
C VAL A 250 25.65 5.39 -11.72
N LEU A 251 25.34 4.25 -11.10
CA LEU A 251 25.08 4.16 -9.65
C LEU A 251 26.31 4.57 -8.83
N LYS A 252 27.52 4.20 -9.28
CA LYS A 252 28.76 4.65 -8.65
C LYS A 252 28.92 6.16 -8.76
N GLY A 253 28.69 6.75 -9.93
CA GLY A 253 28.73 8.21 -10.13
C GLY A 253 27.75 8.94 -9.21
N VAL A 254 26.49 8.49 -9.15
CA VAL A 254 25.48 9.02 -8.24
C VAL A 254 25.91 8.87 -6.77
N SER A 255 26.49 7.73 -6.40
CA SER A 255 27.03 7.52 -5.05
C SER A 255 28.13 8.51 -4.73
N ASP A 256 29.09 8.72 -5.63
CA ASP A 256 30.19 9.68 -5.41
C ASP A 256 29.66 11.11 -5.22
N GLU A 257 28.66 11.52 -6.00
CA GLU A 257 27.99 12.81 -5.85
C GLU A 257 27.24 12.96 -4.52
N VAL A 258 26.50 11.93 -4.08
CA VAL A 258 25.79 11.94 -2.79
C VAL A 258 26.78 12.10 -1.64
N TYR A 259 27.89 11.38 -1.67
CA TYR A 259 28.93 11.48 -0.64
C TYR A 259 29.63 12.83 -0.68
N GLN A 260 29.88 13.38 -1.88
CA GLN A 260 30.48 14.70 -2.02
C GLN A 260 29.59 15.80 -1.43
N LYS A 261 28.28 15.79 -1.74
CA LYS A 261 27.30 16.74 -1.18
C LYS A 261 27.20 16.64 0.35
N ASP A 262 27.23 15.42 0.89
CA ASP A 262 27.23 15.21 2.35
C ASP A 262 28.50 15.77 3.02
N ARG A 263 29.67 15.53 2.42
CA ARG A 263 30.95 16.11 2.91
C ARG A 263 30.92 17.63 2.90
N GLU A 264 30.50 18.23 1.79
CA GLU A 264 30.40 19.69 1.67
C GLU A 264 29.44 20.30 2.68
N LYS A 265 28.31 19.63 2.95
CA LYS A 265 27.36 20.06 3.98
C LYS A 265 28.00 20.03 5.37
N LYS A 266 28.66 18.94 5.74
CA LYS A 266 29.36 18.80 7.03
C LYS A 266 30.47 19.84 7.19
N ASP A 267 31.25 20.07 6.14
CA ASP A 267 32.31 21.09 6.13
C ASP A 267 31.74 22.51 6.31
N LYS A 268 30.62 22.82 5.64
CA LYS A 268 29.92 24.10 5.79
C LYS A 268 29.42 24.28 7.23
N GLU A 269 28.83 23.26 7.83
CA GLU A 269 28.37 23.28 9.22
C GLU A 269 29.54 23.46 10.21
N LEU A 270 30.67 22.78 9.98
CA LEU A 270 31.88 22.94 10.78
C LEU A 270 32.45 24.35 10.68
N ARG A 271 32.55 24.90 9.47
CA ARG A 271 32.99 26.30 9.25
C ARG A 271 32.07 27.30 9.96
N ALA A 272 30.76 27.10 9.90
CA ALA A 272 29.79 27.93 10.61
C ALA A 272 30.01 27.86 12.13
N LYS A 273 30.23 26.67 12.70
CA LYS A 273 30.53 26.49 14.14
C LYS A 273 31.84 27.14 14.56
N VAL A 274 32.90 27.01 13.75
CA VAL A 274 34.19 27.66 14.02
C VAL A 274 34.06 29.19 13.98
N SER A 275 33.26 29.75 13.07
CA SER A 275 33.03 31.20 12.99
C SER A 275 32.26 31.78 14.19
N LEU A 276 31.53 30.94 14.94
CA LEU A 276 30.82 31.33 16.17
C LEU A 276 31.73 31.35 17.41
N PHE A 277 32.87 30.64 17.37
CA PHE A 277 33.92 30.78 18.39
C PHE A 277 34.77 32.03 18.07
N LYS A 278 34.35 33.19 18.60
CA LYS A 278 35.23 34.37 18.61
C LYS A 278 36.50 34.06 19.40
N PRO A 279 37.69 34.51 18.94
CA PRO A 279 38.89 34.40 19.74
C PRO A 279 38.71 35.19 21.04
N ILE A 280 39.13 34.57 22.16
CA ILE A 280 39.29 35.26 23.45
C ILE A 280 40.19 36.47 23.19
N PRO A 281 39.82 37.69 23.61
CA PRO A 281 40.68 38.85 23.40
C PRO A 281 42.01 38.58 24.10
N SER A 282 43.07 38.51 23.29
CA SER A 282 44.46 38.48 23.72
C SER A 282 44.69 39.67 24.66
N THR A 283 44.74 39.45 25.96
CA THR A 283 45.33 40.41 26.89
C THR A 283 46.82 40.47 26.58
N SER A 284 47.21 41.49 25.81
CA SER A 284 48.61 41.83 25.59
C SER A 284 49.31 42.07 26.93
N PRO A 285 50.50 41.50 27.16
CA PRO A 285 51.31 41.86 28.30
C PRO A 285 51.91 43.25 28.06
N VAL A 286 51.68 44.15 29.01
CA VAL A 286 52.41 45.42 29.12
C VAL A 286 53.87 45.08 29.44
N LEU A 287 54.75 45.15 28.45
CA LEU A 287 56.20 45.21 28.70
C LEU A 287 56.61 46.68 28.81
N LEU A 288 56.73 47.12 30.05
CA LEU A 288 57.43 48.33 30.44
C LEU A 288 58.87 48.28 29.91
N SER A 289 59.23 49.35 29.21
CA SER A 289 60.60 49.76 28.93
C SER A 289 61.43 49.73 30.22
N CYS A 290 62.56 49.02 30.20
CA CYS A 290 63.71 49.36 31.02
C CYS A 290 65.00 49.06 30.25
N SER A 291 65.52 50.12 29.64
CA SER A 291 66.90 50.25 29.21
C SER A 291 67.83 50.05 30.40
N SER A 292 68.48 48.88 30.51
CA SER A 292 69.74 48.69 31.24
C SER A 292 70.35 47.32 30.91
N TYR A 293 71.66 47.29 30.66
CA TYR A 293 72.54 46.13 30.52
C TYR A 293 72.69 45.48 29.13
N LEU A 294 73.34 46.23 28.24
CA LEU A 294 74.46 45.67 27.47
C LEU A 294 75.52 45.12 28.43
N GLN A 295 75.97 43.88 28.15
CA GLN A 295 77.15 43.14 28.65
C GLN A 295 76.80 41.88 29.43
N LEU A 296 76.75 40.73 28.75
CA LEU A 296 77.62 39.60 29.05
C LEU A 296 77.54 38.54 27.92
N LYS A 297 78.66 38.39 27.20
CA LYS A 297 79.28 37.14 26.71
C LYS A 297 78.35 36.12 26.00
N ARG A 298 78.45 35.90 24.68
CA ARG A 298 79.55 35.21 23.95
C ARG A 298 79.91 33.85 24.59
N ALA A 299 79.85 32.79 23.78
CA ALA A 299 79.92 31.35 24.09
C ALA A 299 78.50 30.74 24.27
N ASP A 300 78.10 29.65 23.64
CA ASP A 300 78.87 28.61 22.97
C ASP A 300 78.05 27.95 21.87
N SER A 301 78.70 27.83 20.72
CA SER A 301 78.42 26.83 19.71
C SER A 301 78.67 25.44 20.29
N SER A 302 77.69 24.55 20.26
CA SER A 302 77.84 23.11 19.99
C SER A 302 76.59 22.38 20.46
N LEU A 303 75.80 21.83 19.53
CA LEU A 303 75.66 20.38 19.43
C LEU A 303 74.83 19.99 18.22
N LYS A 304 75.48 19.16 17.41
CA LYS A 304 75.10 18.53 16.15
C LYS A 304 74.26 17.27 16.39
N LYS A 305 73.54 16.86 15.31
CA LYS A 305 73.05 15.49 14.96
C LYS A 305 71.78 15.06 15.72
N LYS A 306 70.84 14.29 15.16
CA LYS A 306 70.87 13.32 14.03
C LYS A 306 69.41 12.99 13.64
N ALA A 307 69.11 12.83 12.36
CA ALA A 307 67.89 12.18 11.87
C ALA A 307 68.09 10.64 11.77
N PRO A 308 67.00 9.85 11.72
CA PRO A 308 67.00 8.63 10.91
C PRO A 308 65.76 8.49 9.99
N GLU A 309 66.03 7.87 8.83
CA GLU A 309 65.15 7.50 7.71
C GLU A 309 64.06 6.44 8.03
N PRO A 310 63.03 6.31 7.17
CA PRO A 310 61.93 5.35 7.33
C PRO A 310 62.23 3.97 6.73
N ARG A 311 61.72 2.91 7.38
CA ARG A 311 61.70 1.53 6.87
C ARG A 311 60.34 1.21 6.23
N ILE A 312 60.39 0.66 5.02
CA ILE A 312 59.30 -0.06 4.35
C ILE A 312 59.44 -1.55 4.70
N PRO A 313 58.34 -2.31 4.87
CA PRO A 313 58.35 -3.74 4.61
C PRO A 313 57.32 -4.18 3.56
N HIS A 314 57.68 -5.30 2.93
CA HIS A 314 57.06 -6.05 1.83
C HIS A 314 55.58 -6.43 2.00
#